data_AF-A0AA42Y0E9-F1
#
_entry.id   AF-A0AA42Y0E9-F1
#
_cell.length_a   1.000
_cell.length_b   1.000
_cell.length_c   1.000
_cell.angle_alpha   90.00
_cell.angle_beta   90.00
_cell.angle_gamma   90.00
#
_symmetry.space_group_name_H-M   'P 1'
#
loop_
_entity.id
_entity.type
_entity.pdbx_description
1 polymer ?
#
loop_
_entity_poly.entity_id
_entity_poly.type
_entity_poly.pdbx_seq_one_letter_code
_entity_poly.pdbx_strand_id
1 'polypeptide(L)'
;MTTANQPDQDYVNVAEVEIDAVHPGRSGFTLLGRGRDRADYRLEMELEMPVDQRTRTVLAELLAQSEWRILRRAPQPFRPKRPTDASRSVK
;
A
#
# COMPACT_ATOMS: atom_id res chain seq x y z
N MET A 1 -5.47 -26.57 -16.94
CA MET A 1 -4.55 -25.82 -16.07
C MET A 1 -4.74 -24.35 -16.40
N THR A 2 -5.62 -23.66 -15.67
CA THR A 2 -5.94 -22.25 -15.88
C THR A 2 -4.84 -21.41 -15.24
N THR A 3 -4.01 -20.75 -16.03
CA THR A 3 -3.06 -19.75 -15.55
C THR A 3 -3.85 -18.57 -14.99
N ALA A 4 -3.90 -18.45 -13.66
CA ALA A 4 -4.39 -17.27 -13.00
C ALA A 4 -3.57 -16.08 -13.51
N ASN A 5 -4.25 -15.17 -14.21
CA ASN A 5 -3.73 -13.87 -14.61
C ASN A 5 -3.12 -13.23 -13.36
N GLN A 6 -1.82 -12.93 -13.35
CA GLN A 6 -1.11 -12.42 -12.17
C GLN A 6 -1.07 -10.89 -12.30
N PRO A 7 -2.04 -10.12 -11.75
CA PRO A 7 -2.16 -8.68 -11.95
C PRO A 7 -1.02 -7.85 -11.32
N ASP A 8 -0.15 -8.47 -10.53
CA ASP A 8 0.82 -7.79 -9.66
C ASP A 8 2.22 -7.56 -10.27
N GLN A 9 2.54 -8.05 -11.47
CA GLN A 9 3.89 -7.83 -12.03
C GLN A 9 4.17 -6.37 -12.43
N ASP A 10 3.12 -5.58 -12.60
CA ASP A 10 3.22 -4.16 -12.96
C ASP A 10 3.33 -3.24 -11.75
N TYR A 11 3.17 -3.74 -10.52
CA TYR A 11 3.14 -2.93 -9.30
C TYR A 11 4.30 -3.27 -8.37
N VAL A 12 4.91 -2.25 -7.80
CA VAL A 12 5.95 -2.38 -6.78
C VAL A 12 5.45 -1.81 -5.47
N ASN A 13 5.75 -2.51 -4.38
CA ASN A 13 5.47 -2.04 -3.03
C ASN A 13 6.29 -0.77 -2.76
N VAL A 14 5.59 0.28 -2.33
CA VAL A 14 6.17 1.56 -1.92
C VAL A 14 6.27 1.62 -0.40
N ALA A 15 5.24 1.17 0.29
CA ALA A 15 5.17 1.18 1.74
C ALA A 15 4.20 0.11 2.26
N GLU A 16 4.51 -0.40 3.44
CA GLU A 16 3.57 -1.13 4.29
C GLU A 16 3.42 -0.32 5.58
N VAL A 17 2.22 0.16 5.85
CA VAL A 17 1.92 1.14 6.89
C VAL A 17 0.96 0.52 7.90
N GLU A 18 1.38 0.49 9.16
CA GLU A 18 0.52 0.18 10.30
C GLU A 18 -0.15 1.48 10.76
N ILE A 19 -1.47 1.49 10.83
CA ILE A 19 -2.26 2.65 11.24
C ILE A 19 -2.30 2.73 12.76
N ASP A 20 -1.88 3.86 13.32
CA ASP A 20 -1.87 4.10 14.77
C ASP A 20 -2.97 5.08 15.20
N ALA A 21 -3.43 5.96 14.30
CA ALA A 21 -4.50 6.91 14.57
C ALA A 21 -5.40 7.14 13.36
N VAL A 22 -6.70 7.29 13.63
CA VAL A 22 -7.71 7.64 12.64
C VAL A 22 -8.50 8.85 13.11
N HIS A 23 -8.57 9.87 12.27
CA HIS A 23 -9.32 11.09 12.51
C HIS A 23 -10.50 11.20 11.54
N PRO A 24 -11.74 10.98 12.01
CA PRO A 24 -12.92 11.16 11.17
C PRO A 24 -13.15 12.65 10.86
N GLY A 25 -13.21 12.97 9.57
CA GLY A 25 -13.59 14.27 9.05
C GLY A 25 -15.08 14.34 8.68
N ARG A 26 -15.49 15.45 8.05
CA ARG A 26 -16.86 15.60 7.51
C ARG A 26 -17.10 14.77 6.26
N SER A 27 -16.11 14.67 5.39
CA SER A 27 -16.16 14.02 4.07
C SER A 27 -15.31 12.76 3.99
N GLY A 28 -14.79 12.25 5.11
CA GLY A 28 -13.79 11.18 5.04
C GLY A 28 -13.00 10.96 6.32
N PHE A 29 -11.78 10.46 6.17
CA PHE A 29 -10.88 10.10 7.27
C PHE A 29 -9.45 10.49 6.93
N THR A 30 -8.72 10.97 7.94
CA THR A 30 -7.27 11.06 7.90
C THR A 30 -6.70 9.94 8.75
N LEU A 31 -5.84 9.11 8.16
CA LEU A 31 -5.15 8.02 8.83
C LEU A 31 -3.69 8.41 8.99
N LEU A 32 -3.16 8.21 10.19
CA LEU A 32 -1.74 8.35 10.50
C LEU A 32 -1.18 6.96 10.80
N GLY A 33 0.09 6.77 10.48
CA GLY A 33 0.74 5.50 10.73
C GLY A 33 2.22 5.52 10.42
N ARG A 34 2.89 4.44 10.80
CA ARG A 34 4.32 4.28 10.58
C ARG A 34 4.59 3.21 9.53
N GLY A 35 5.40 3.55 8.54
CA GLY A 35 5.85 2.61 7.52
C GLY A 35 6.95 1.69 8.02
N ARG A 36 7.08 0.50 7.42
CA ARG A 36 8.24 -0.40 7.64
C ARG A 36 9.57 0.21 7.20
N ASP A 37 9.53 1.21 6.32
CA ASP A 37 10.66 2.06 5.94
C ASP A 37 11.02 3.11 7.00
N ARG A 38 10.31 3.10 8.14
CA ARG A 38 10.44 3.99 9.30
C ARG A 38 9.98 5.43 9.07
N ALA A 39 9.38 5.74 7.93
CA ALA A 39 8.77 7.03 7.67
C ALA A 39 7.37 7.13 8.32
N ASP A 40 6.96 8.35 8.65
CA ASP A 40 5.60 8.64 9.10
C ASP A 40 4.71 8.92 7.88
N TYR A 41 3.54 8.31 7.85
CA TYR A 41 2.58 8.40 6.76
C TYR A 41 1.32 9.13 7.22
N ARG A 42 0.81 9.98 6.32
CA ARG A 42 -0.53 10.56 6.41
C ARG A 42 -1.30 10.17 5.15
N LEU A 43 -2.38 9.42 5.34
CA LEU A 43 -3.27 8.97 4.27
C LEU A 43 -4.61 9.68 4.41
N GLU A 44 -5.13 10.20 3.31
CA GLU A 44 -6.42 10.89 3.30
C GLU A 44 -7.38 10.07 2.43
N MET A 45 -8.52 9.71 3.03
CA MET A 45 -9.59 8.97 2.36
C MET A 45 -10.82 9.86 2.32
N GLU A 46 -11.30 10.18 1.13
CA GLU A 46 -12.55 10.90 0.92
C GLU A 46 -13.68 9.92 0.57
N LEU A 47 -14.87 10.18 1.09
CA LEU A 47 -16.09 9.45 0.81
C LEU A 47 -17.02 10.35 0.01
N GLU A 48 -17.42 9.88 -1.17
CA GLU A 48 -18.35 10.62 -2.04
C GLU A 48 -19.77 10.70 -1.46
N MET A 49 -20.15 9.73 -0.63
CA MET A 49 -21.46 9.67 0.00
C MET A 49 -21.42 10.12 1.47
N PRO A 50 -22.43 10.86 1.93
CA PRO A 50 -22.53 11.23 3.34
C PRO A 50 -22.73 9.98 4.20
N VAL A 51 -21.96 9.89 5.28
CA VAL A 51 -22.03 8.79 6.25
C VAL A 51 -22.53 9.32 7.58
N ASP A 52 -23.55 8.65 8.13
CA ASP A 52 -24.08 8.97 9.45
C ASP A 52 -23.04 8.76 10.56
N GLN A 53 -23.30 9.32 11.74
CA GLN A 53 -22.34 9.30 12.84
C GLN A 53 -22.00 7.87 13.31
N ARG A 54 -22.98 6.97 13.36
CA ARG A 54 -22.77 5.59 13.85
C ARG A 54 -21.89 4.82 12.88
N THR A 55 -22.20 4.90 11.59
CA THR A 55 -21.41 4.27 10.53
C THR A 55 -20.00 4.84 10.50
N ARG A 56 -19.84 6.15 10.72
CA ARG A 56 -18.51 6.79 10.80
C ARG A 56 -17.66 6.26 11.96
N THR A 57 -18.25 6.05 13.14
CA THR A 57 -17.55 5.45 14.28
C THR A 57 -17.09 4.03 13.95
N VAL A 58 -17.97 3.20 13.37
CA VAL A 58 -17.60 1.82 12.99
C VAL A 58 -16.46 1.82 11.96
N LEU A 59 -16.53 2.68 10.95
CA LEU A 59 -15.47 2.79 9.96
C LEU A 59 -14.15 3.27 10.59
N ALA A 60 -14.18 4.23 11.52
CA ALA A 60 -12.97 4.68 12.22
C ALA A 60 -12.27 3.53 12.95
N GLU A 61 -13.04 2.72 13.68
CA GLU A 61 -12.53 1.56 14.43
C GLU A 61 -11.94 0.48 13.50
N LEU A 62 -12.60 0.22 12.36
CA LEU A 62 -12.09 -0.73 11.37
C LEU A 62 -10.78 -0.24 10.74
N LEU A 63 -10.71 1.05 10.39
CA LEU A 63 -9.52 1.66 9.80
C LEU A 63 -8.35 1.69 10.79
N ALA A 64 -8.60 1.91 12.07
CA ALA A 64 -7.57 1.93 13.11
C ALA A 64 -6.91 0.55 13.34
N GLN A 65 -7.56 -0.53 12.92
CA GLN A 65 -7.08 -1.91 13.07
C GLN A 65 -6.63 -2.51 11.72
N SER A 66 -6.27 -1.66 10.77
CA SER A 66 -5.93 -2.08 9.40
C SER A 66 -4.45 -1.87 9.08
N GLU A 67 -3.91 -2.76 8.24
CA GLU A 67 -2.58 -2.60 7.64
C GLU A 67 -2.76 -2.19 6.17
N TRP A 68 -2.04 -1.15 5.75
CA TRP A 68 -2.15 -0.61 4.40
C TRP A 68 -0.90 -0.94 3.58
N ARG A 69 -1.11 -1.50 2.39
CA ARG A 69 -0.05 -1.76 1.42
C ARG A 69 -0.16 -0.78 0.27
N ILE A 70 0.78 0.15 0.17
CA ILE A 70 0.82 1.17 -0.86
C ILE A 70 1.64 0.63 -2.03
N LEU A 71 0.98 0.44 -3.16
CA LEU A 71 1.58 -0.10 -4.38
C LEU A 71 1.61 1.01 -5.43
N ARG A 72 2.71 1.12 -6.18
CA ARG A 72 2.79 2.01 -7.35
C ARG A 72 3.04 1.20 -8.60
N ARG A 73 2.51 1.64 -9.72
CA ARG A 73 2.83 1.04 -11.01
C ARG A 73 4.30 1.30 -11.36
N ALA A 74 5.03 0.27 -11.73
CA ALA A 74 6.39 0.38 -12.23
C ALA A 74 6.38 1.05 -13.62
N PRO A 75 7.22 2.06 -13.86
CA PRO A 75 7.25 2.74 -15.16
C PRO A 75 7.71 1.84 -16.33
N GLN A 76 8.31 0.68 -16.05
CA GLN A 76 8.60 -0.39 -17.01
C GLN A 76 8.43 -1.76 -16.30
N PRO A 77 8.11 -2.84 -17.03
CA PRO A 77 8.07 -4.18 -16.45
C PRO A 77 9.43 -4.49 -15.81
N PHE A 78 9.41 -4.92 -14.55
CA PHE A 78 10.58 -5.34 -13.81
C PHE A 78 11.24 -6.51 -14.58
N ARG A 79 12.28 -6.26 -15.37
CA ARG A 79 13.12 -7.34 -15.90
C ARG A 79 14.11 -7.70 -14.80
N PRO A 80 13.97 -8.85 -14.11
CA PRO A 80 14.98 -9.28 -13.17
C PRO A 80 16.30 -9.39 -13.93
N LYS A 81 17.30 -8.60 -13.50
CA LYS A 81 18.64 -8.62 -14.08
C LYS A 81 19.18 -10.03 -13.82
N ARG A 82 19.26 -10.87 -14.86
CA ARG A 82 19.95 -12.17 -14.76
C ARG A 82 21.35 -11.88 -14.21
N PRO A 83 21.82 -12.58 -13.16
CA PRO A 83 23.20 -12.50 -12.76
C PRO A 83 24.02 -12.91 -13.98
N THR A 84 24.70 -11.95 -14.60
CA THR A 84 25.68 -12.26 -15.63
C THR A 84 26.81 -13.02 -14.93
N ASP A 85 26.91 -14.29 -15.27
CA ASP A 85 28.02 -15.18 -14.95
C ASP A 85 29.31 -14.60 -15.55
N ALA A 86 29.90 -13.65 -14.83
CA ALA A 86 31.21 -13.09 -15.11
C ALA A 86 32.22 -13.82 -14.23
N SER A 87 32.38 -15.11 -14.44
CA SER A 87 33.47 -15.89 -13.82
C SER A 87 33.90 -17.06 -14.71
N ARG A 88 34.46 -16.73 -15.88
CA ARG A 88 35.51 -17.58 -16.46
C ARG A 88 36.49 -16.78 -17.31
N SER A 89 37.28 -15.94 -16.64
CA SER A 89 38.67 -15.73 -17.05
C SER A 89 39.50 -16.85 -16.41
N VAL A 90 39.98 -17.80 -17.21
CA VAL A 90 41.19 -18.56 -16.88
C VAL A 90 41.99 -18.70 -18.17
N LYS A 91 43.25 -18.29 -18.04
CA LYS A 91 44.40 -18.30 -18.95
C LYS A 91 44.41 -19.37 -20.05
#